data_AF-A0A848XVM8-F1
#
_entry.id   AF-A0A848XVM8-F1
#
_cell.length_a   1.000
_cell.length_b   1.000
_cell.length_c   1.000
_cell.angle_alpha   90.00
_cell.angle_beta   90.00
_cell.angle_gamma   90.00
#
_symmetry.space_group_name_H-M   'P 1'
#
loop_
_entity.id
_entity.type
_entity.pdbx_description
1 polymer ?
#
loop_
_entity_poly.entity_id
_entity_poly.type
_entity_poly.pdbx_seq_one_letter_code
_entity_poly.pdbx_strand_id
1 'polypeptide(L)'
;MNRSVRALLAVLLGTALASPVLSQTLGSVGIVQVPLTAEQPLYFYGDPSGHPSTASPLDSLTFSSGLHHHEVAHAPPWFAPDEFKLDYDLLFLRAVSLRRYWVEVVVHTQAVRWAPQTLWLDREAVTFRSWPEFLLEVYSVEPVDLRANPLRSAPQDNAEVTASNQDDYRVIAVQGDWLFVEGADGREVGNPRGWLRWRQADRLLVRYNLLS
;
A
#
# COMPACT_ATOMS: atom_id res chain seq x y z
N MET A 1 -14.92 -29.09 46.86
CA MET A 1 -15.55 -28.50 45.66
C MET A 1 -15.46 -27.00 45.83
N ASN A 2 -14.70 -26.20 45.09
CA ASN A 2 -14.33 -26.26 43.67
C ASN A 2 -12.84 -25.91 43.46
N ARG A 3 -12.31 -26.37 42.34
CA ARG A 3 -10.88 -26.48 42.01
C ARG A 3 -10.24 -25.14 41.58
N SER A 4 -8.95 -25.04 41.87
CA SER A 4 -7.89 -24.16 41.34
C SER A 4 -8.01 -23.81 39.86
N VAL A 5 -7.47 -22.65 39.46
CA VAL A 5 -6.33 -22.55 38.51
C VAL A 5 -5.67 -21.16 38.64
N ARG A 6 -4.33 -21.20 38.82
CA ARG A 6 -3.37 -20.09 38.68
C ARG A 6 -3.08 -19.86 37.18
N ALA A 7 -2.86 -18.61 36.76
CA ALA A 7 -2.07 -18.27 35.57
C ALA A 7 -1.27 -16.98 35.90
N LEU A 8 -0.03 -17.10 36.36
CA LEU A 8 1.25 -17.10 35.62
C LEU A 8 1.58 -15.80 34.86
N LEU A 9 2.60 -15.12 35.40
CA LEU A 9 3.41 -14.05 34.82
C LEU A 9 3.98 -14.43 33.45
N ALA A 10 4.08 -13.45 32.54
CA ALA A 10 5.22 -13.34 31.62
C ALA A 10 5.48 -11.86 31.28
N VAL A 11 6.58 -11.35 31.81
CA VAL A 11 7.29 -10.14 31.35
C VAL A 11 7.90 -10.47 29.98
N LEU A 12 7.71 -9.61 28.99
CA LEU A 12 8.54 -9.57 27.78
C LEU A 12 8.94 -8.12 27.51
N LEU A 13 10.14 -7.79 28.00
CA LEU A 13 11.01 -6.76 27.44
C LEU A 13 11.46 -7.22 26.05
N GLY A 14 11.44 -6.29 25.09
CA GLY A 14 12.35 -6.28 23.94
C GLY A 14 12.04 -7.25 22.81
N THR A 15 11.30 -6.77 21.81
CA THR A 15 11.67 -6.87 20.39
C THR A 15 10.89 -5.78 19.67
N ALA A 16 11.58 -4.90 18.92
CA ALA A 16 10.93 -4.06 17.92
C ALA A 16 10.04 -4.99 17.07
N LEU A 17 8.74 -4.74 17.06
CA LEU A 17 7.83 -5.45 16.18
C LEU A 17 8.24 -5.06 14.77
N ALA A 18 9.07 -5.89 14.13
CA ALA A 18 9.10 -5.95 12.68
C ALA A 18 7.66 -6.19 12.27
N SER A 19 7.03 -5.16 11.70
CA SER A 19 5.65 -5.23 11.23
C SER A 19 5.49 -6.52 10.42
N PRO A 20 4.50 -7.38 10.75
CA PRO A 20 4.34 -8.64 10.07
C PRO A 20 4.25 -8.37 8.57
N VAL A 21 5.08 -9.08 7.80
CA VAL A 21 5.09 -9.05 6.35
C VAL A 21 3.71 -9.48 5.87
N LEU A 22 2.81 -8.52 5.66
CA LEU A 22 1.59 -8.77 4.92
C LEU A 22 2.05 -9.26 3.54
N SER A 23 1.69 -10.49 3.21
CA SER A 23 1.96 -11.08 1.90
C SER A 23 1.32 -10.17 0.85
N GLN A 24 2.15 -9.30 0.24
CA GLN A 24 1.75 -8.35 -0.79
C GLN A 24 1.45 -9.11 -2.09
N THR A 25 0.32 -9.82 -2.09
CA THR A 25 -0.17 -10.51 -3.28
C THR A 25 -0.78 -9.44 -4.19
N LEU A 26 -0.12 -9.19 -5.32
CA LEU A 26 -0.36 -8.18 -6.33
C LEU A 26 -1.59 -8.50 -7.20
N GLY A 27 -2.63 -9.10 -6.61
CA GLY A 27 -3.99 -9.12 -7.17
C GLY A 27 -4.61 -7.72 -7.23
N SER A 28 -3.77 -6.69 -7.37
CA SER A 28 -4.06 -5.28 -7.33
C SER A 28 -3.38 -4.59 -8.49
N VAL A 29 -4.12 -3.79 -9.25
CA VAL A 29 -3.64 -3.05 -10.42
C VAL A 29 -2.98 -1.71 -10.06
N GLY A 30 -3.11 -1.26 -8.81
CA GLY A 30 -2.49 -0.02 -8.33
C GLY A 30 -2.99 0.40 -6.95
N ILE A 31 -2.92 1.70 -6.71
CA ILE A 31 -3.33 2.35 -5.47
C ILE A 31 -4.41 3.40 -5.77
N VAL A 32 -5.34 3.56 -4.85
CA VAL A 32 -6.33 4.63 -4.80
C VAL A 32 -6.01 5.52 -3.61
N GLN A 33 -5.87 6.83 -3.85
CA GLN A 33 -5.87 7.84 -2.80
C GLN A 33 -7.30 8.32 -2.55
N VAL A 34 -7.71 8.31 -1.29
CA VAL A 34 -8.99 8.87 -0.85
C VAL A 34 -8.77 10.33 -0.45
N PRO A 35 -9.52 11.28 -1.03
CA PRO A 35 -9.50 12.66 -0.56
C PRO A 35 -10.12 12.75 0.83
N LEU A 36 -9.39 13.36 1.77
CA LEU A 36 -9.89 13.62 3.12
C LEU A 36 -10.61 14.97 3.12
N THR A 37 -11.92 14.95 2.92
CA THR A 37 -12.75 16.16 2.91
C THR A 37 -13.97 15.98 3.83
N ALA A 38 -14.34 17.05 4.53
CA ALA A 38 -15.53 17.07 5.37
C ALA A 38 -16.83 17.26 4.57
N GLU A 39 -16.73 17.68 3.30
CA GLU A 39 -17.90 18.07 2.50
C GLU A 39 -18.58 16.87 1.83
N GLN A 40 -17.83 15.81 1.55
CA GLN A 40 -18.33 14.69 0.76
C GLN A 40 -17.99 13.33 1.38
N PRO A 41 -18.99 12.50 1.71
CA PRO A 41 -18.75 11.10 2.09
C PRO A 41 -18.13 10.33 0.93
N LEU A 42 -17.15 9.48 1.25
CA LEU A 42 -16.75 8.40 0.35
C LEU A 42 -17.74 7.25 0.53
N TYR A 43 -18.48 6.91 -0.51
CA TYR A 43 -19.43 5.81 -0.48
C TYR A 43 -18.81 4.47 -0.93
N PHE A 44 -19.19 3.40 -0.23
CA PHE A 44 -18.83 2.03 -0.61
C PHE A 44 -20.02 1.30 -1.22
N TYR A 45 -19.77 0.55 -2.27
CA TYR A 45 -20.79 -0.17 -3.03
C TYR A 45 -20.46 -1.65 -3.15
N GLY A 46 -21.50 -2.48 -3.30
CA GLY A 46 -21.37 -3.87 -3.73
C GLY A 46 -20.99 -3.96 -5.21
N ASP A 47 -21.27 -5.09 -5.87
CA ASP A 47 -21.02 -5.22 -7.33
C ASP A 47 -21.91 -4.25 -8.12
N PRO A 48 -21.34 -3.25 -8.81
CA PRO A 48 -22.13 -2.19 -9.38
C PRO A 48 -22.56 -2.50 -10.82
N SER A 49 -23.80 -2.14 -11.14
CA SER A 49 -24.31 -2.05 -12.51
C SER A 49 -24.56 -0.60 -12.88
N GLY A 50 -24.05 -0.14 -14.03
CA GLY A 50 -24.32 1.21 -14.53
C GLY A 50 -23.48 2.30 -13.86
N HIS A 51 -24.06 3.49 -13.68
CA HIS A 51 -23.39 4.70 -13.20
C HIS A 51 -23.55 4.88 -11.67
N PRO A 52 -22.55 5.39 -10.94
CA PRO A 52 -22.63 5.61 -9.48
C PRO A 52 -23.84 6.41 -9.00
N SER A 53 -24.27 7.41 -9.77
CA SER A 53 -25.46 8.23 -9.45
C SER A 53 -26.78 7.45 -9.35
N THR A 54 -26.85 6.23 -9.87
CA THR A 54 -28.02 5.36 -9.81
C THR A 54 -27.89 4.22 -8.80
N ALA A 55 -26.71 4.06 -8.19
CA ALA A 55 -26.41 2.97 -7.27
C ALA A 55 -26.77 3.36 -5.83
N SER A 56 -27.15 2.38 -5.02
CA SER A 56 -27.35 2.55 -3.58
C SER A 56 -26.07 2.17 -2.83
N PRO A 57 -25.51 3.07 -2.00
CA PRO A 57 -24.33 2.74 -1.21
C PRO A 57 -24.67 1.74 -0.10
N LEU A 58 -23.74 0.85 0.21
CA LEU A 58 -23.82 -0.06 1.35
C LEU A 58 -23.47 0.65 2.65
N ASP A 59 -22.46 1.52 2.61
CA ASP A 59 -21.97 2.29 3.75
C ASP A 59 -21.14 3.48 3.23
N SER A 60 -20.59 4.28 4.15
CA SER A 60 -19.72 5.40 3.82
C SER A 60 -18.55 5.56 4.78
N LEU A 61 -17.55 6.33 4.36
CA LEU A 61 -16.48 6.89 5.19
C LEU A 61 -16.63 8.42 5.14
N THR A 62 -16.68 9.07 6.29
CA THR A 62 -16.73 10.54 6.39
C THR A 62 -15.64 11.07 7.29
N PHE A 63 -15.26 12.32 7.01
CA PHE A 63 -14.25 13.04 7.76
C PHE A 63 -14.84 14.30 8.37
N SER A 64 -14.20 14.78 9.44
CA SER A 64 -14.42 16.10 10.00
C SER A 64 -13.11 16.87 10.06
N SER A 65 -13.17 18.18 9.91
CA SER A 65 -12.00 19.03 10.11
C SER A 65 -11.68 19.11 11.61
N GLY A 66 -10.56 18.53 12.03
CA GLY A 66 -9.98 18.74 13.34
C GLY A 66 -9.20 20.05 13.41
N LEU A 67 -8.58 20.32 14.57
CA LEU A 67 -7.76 21.53 14.77
C LEU A 67 -6.49 21.58 13.90
N HIS A 68 -5.94 20.41 13.57
CA HIS A 68 -4.65 20.29 12.85
C HIS A 68 -4.63 19.25 11.73
N HIS A 69 -5.56 18.29 11.71
CA HIS A 69 -5.64 17.20 10.74
C HIS A 69 -7.11 16.79 10.55
N HIS A 70 -7.38 16.00 9.50
CA HIS A 70 -8.70 15.39 9.32
C HIS A 70 -8.91 14.25 10.29
N GLU A 71 -10.09 14.19 10.91
CA GLU A 71 -10.50 13.10 11.79
C GLU A 71 -11.57 12.26 11.10
N VAL A 72 -11.66 10.98 11.44
CA VAL A 72 -12.77 10.13 10.99
C VAL A 72 -14.03 10.53 11.76
N ALA A 73 -15.05 10.99 11.05
CA ALA A 73 -16.36 11.25 11.63
C ALA A 73 -17.22 9.98 11.65
N HIS A 74 -17.16 9.16 10.59
CA HIS A 74 -17.80 7.85 10.51
C HIS A 74 -16.94 6.91 9.68
N ALA A 75 -16.74 5.68 10.16
CA ALA A 75 -16.16 4.59 9.39
C ALA A 75 -16.94 3.30 9.67
N PRO A 76 -17.14 2.45 8.66
CA PRO A 76 -17.79 1.16 8.86
C PRO A 76 -16.93 0.28 9.80
N PRO A 77 -17.54 -0.52 10.71
CA PRO A 77 -16.78 -1.37 11.65
C PRO A 77 -15.86 -2.41 10.99
N TRP A 78 -16.11 -2.72 9.71
CA TRP A 78 -15.31 -3.64 8.91
C TRP A 78 -14.17 -2.95 8.15
N PHE A 79 -14.10 -1.61 8.13
CA PHE A 79 -13.10 -0.88 7.39
C PHE A 79 -11.77 -0.87 8.15
N ALA A 80 -10.79 -1.61 7.63
CA ALA A 80 -9.44 -1.66 8.20
C ALA A 80 -8.41 -1.80 7.06
N PRO A 81 -8.05 -0.68 6.39
CA PRO A 81 -7.15 -0.68 5.25
C PRO A 81 -5.69 -0.89 5.66
N ASP A 82 -4.85 -1.24 4.67
CA ASP A 82 -3.41 -1.45 4.88
C ASP A 82 -2.65 -0.15 5.21
N GLU A 83 -3.08 0.98 4.62
CA GLU A 83 -2.39 2.28 4.75
C GLU A 83 -3.33 3.40 5.18
N PHE A 84 -3.24 3.75 6.45
CA PHE A 84 -4.05 4.79 7.07
C PHE A 84 -3.22 5.63 8.03
N LYS A 85 -2.86 6.85 7.60
CA LYS A 85 -2.04 7.80 8.34
C LYS A 85 -2.66 9.19 8.27
N LEU A 86 -3.71 9.40 9.05
CA LEU A 86 -4.45 10.68 9.09
C LEU A 86 -3.64 11.85 9.65
N ASP A 87 -2.65 11.55 10.48
CA ASP A 87 -1.65 12.51 10.95
C ASP A 87 -0.82 13.14 9.82
N TYR A 88 -0.80 12.49 8.65
CA TYR A 88 -0.19 12.99 7.42
C TYR A 88 -1.22 13.28 6.31
N ASP A 89 -2.52 13.26 6.63
CA ASP A 89 -3.62 13.36 5.67
C ASP A 89 -3.55 12.32 4.53
N LEU A 90 -3.04 11.11 4.83
CA LEU A 90 -2.89 10.02 3.87
C LEU A 90 -3.87 8.87 4.17
N LEU A 91 -4.69 8.54 3.18
CA LEU A 91 -5.46 7.29 3.12
C LEU A 91 -5.31 6.68 1.72
N PHE A 92 -4.68 5.51 1.68
CA PHE A 92 -4.48 4.75 0.46
C PHE A 92 -5.16 3.37 0.56
N LEU A 93 -5.79 2.96 -0.54
CA LEU A 93 -6.42 1.66 -0.69
C LEU A 93 -5.81 0.94 -1.90
N ARG A 94 -5.56 -0.37 -1.78
CA ARG A 94 -5.13 -1.16 -2.93
C ARG A 94 -6.27 -1.36 -3.91
N ALA A 95 -6.08 -0.97 -5.16
CA ALA A 95 -7.05 -1.15 -6.23
C ALA A 95 -6.90 -2.54 -6.85
N VAL A 96 -7.98 -3.32 -6.89
CA VAL A 96 -8.03 -4.68 -7.43
C VAL A 96 -8.37 -4.68 -8.92
N SER A 97 -9.38 -3.91 -9.31
CA SER A 97 -9.85 -3.86 -10.68
C SER A 97 -10.48 -2.50 -11.02
N LEU A 98 -10.59 -2.22 -12.32
CA LEU A 98 -11.20 -1.01 -12.85
C LEU A 98 -12.34 -1.37 -13.80
N ARG A 99 -13.46 -0.66 -13.66
CA ARG A 99 -14.52 -0.58 -14.66
C ARG A 99 -14.68 0.87 -15.10
N ARG A 100 -15.58 1.12 -16.05
CA ARG A 100 -15.79 2.46 -16.64
C ARG A 100 -15.92 3.57 -15.59
N TYR A 101 -16.77 3.36 -14.58
CA TYR A 101 -17.08 4.35 -13.53
C TYR A 101 -16.62 3.93 -12.13
N TRP A 102 -15.99 2.77 -12.02
CA TRP A 102 -15.81 2.12 -10.73
C TRP A 102 -14.38 1.64 -10.55
N VAL A 103 -13.90 1.75 -9.33
CA VAL A 103 -12.67 1.10 -8.88
C VAL A 103 -12.99 0.14 -7.74
N GLU A 104 -12.59 -1.10 -7.89
CA GLU A 104 -12.67 -2.09 -6.83
C GLU A 104 -11.44 -1.95 -5.95
N VAL A 105 -11.62 -1.88 -4.63
CA VAL A 105 -10.55 -1.68 -3.68
C VAL A 105 -10.61 -2.70 -2.55
N VAL A 106 -9.45 -3.03 -1.98
CA VAL A 106 -9.38 -3.76 -0.72
C VAL A 106 -9.73 -2.82 0.42
N VAL A 107 -10.79 -3.15 1.17
CA VAL A 107 -11.26 -2.36 2.32
C VAL A 107 -10.90 -2.97 3.67
N HIS A 108 -10.51 -4.24 3.67
CA HIS A 108 -10.11 -4.96 4.86
C HIS A 108 -9.17 -6.11 4.51
N THR A 109 -8.00 -6.11 5.14
CA THR A 109 -7.00 -7.16 4.99
C THR A 109 -7.00 -8.03 6.25
N GLN A 110 -7.65 -9.21 6.21
CA GLN A 110 -7.48 -10.20 7.30
C GLN A 110 -6.23 -11.03 7.07
N ALA A 111 -5.27 -10.89 7.97
CA ALA A 111 -3.89 -11.28 7.78
C ALA A 111 -3.60 -12.77 7.50
N VAL A 112 -4.50 -13.74 7.76
CA VAL A 112 -4.09 -15.17 7.71
C VAL A 112 -5.17 -16.20 7.31
N ARG A 113 -6.47 -15.90 7.20
CA ARG A 113 -7.49 -16.97 7.02
C ARG A 113 -8.55 -16.77 5.92
N TRP A 114 -8.77 -15.56 5.42
CA TRP A 114 -9.84 -15.28 4.48
C TRP A 114 -9.32 -14.42 3.33
N ALA A 115 -9.96 -14.53 2.17
CA ALA A 115 -9.70 -13.62 1.06
C ALA A 115 -9.93 -12.15 1.54
N PRO A 116 -9.13 -11.19 1.05
CA PRO A 116 -9.35 -9.78 1.37
C PRO A 116 -10.76 -9.37 0.97
N GLN A 117 -11.40 -8.54 1.79
CA GLN A 117 -12.72 -7.99 1.45
C GLN A 117 -12.53 -6.84 0.47
N THR A 118 -13.25 -6.90 -0.65
CA THR A 118 -13.26 -5.84 -1.65
C THR A 118 -14.64 -5.20 -1.75
N LEU A 119 -14.65 -3.90 -2.06
CA LEU A 119 -15.84 -3.13 -2.39
C LEU A 119 -15.53 -2.17 -3.52
N TRP A 120 -16.57 -1.62 -4.12
CA TRP A 120 -16.45 -0.68 -5.22
C TRP A 120 -16.62 0.75 -4.75
N LEU A 121 -15.84 1.66 -5.34
CA LEU A 121 -15.91 3.10 -5.16
C LEU A 121 -16.24 3.76 -6.50
N ASP A 122 -16.91 4.91 -6.43
CA ASP A 122 -16.98 5.82 -7.57
C ASP A 122 -15.56 6.27 -7.94
N ARG A 123 -15.17 6.05 -9.19
CA ARG A 123 -13.85 6.41 -9.69
C ARG A 123 -13.62 7.92 -9.69
N GLU A 124 -14.66 8.74 -9.81
CA GLU A 124 -14.53 10.20 -9.79
C GLU A 124 -14.36 10.76 -8.36
N ALA A 125 -14.73 9.98 -7.35
CA ALA A 125 -14.57 10.37 -5.94
C ALA A 125 -13.16 10.14 -5.39
N VAL A 126 -12.25 9.54 -6.18
CA VAL A 126 -10.92 9.13 -5.72
C VAL A 126 -9.86 9.28 -6.80
N THR A 127 -8.58 9.30 -6.41
CA THR A 127 -7.47 9.35 -7.36
C THR A 127 -6.81 7.98 -7.49
N PHE A 128 -7.02 7.32 -8.62
CA PHE A 128 -6.33 6.07 -8.97
C PHE A 128 -4.96 6.36 -9.60
N ARG A 129 -3.95 5.62 -9.16
CA ARG A 129 -2.64 5.51 -9.80
C ARG A 129 -2.29 4.05 -9.99
N SER A 130 -1.79 3.70 -11.17
CA SER A 130 -1.19 2.38 -11.37
C SER A 130 0.06 2.22 -10.51
N TRP A 131 0.49 0.98 -10.25
CA TRP A 131 1.72 0.75 -9.49
C TRP A 131 2.95 1.47 -10.07
N PRO A 132 3.23 1.44 -11.38
CA PRO A 132 4.33 2.20 -11.97
C PRO A 132 4.26 3.71 -11.68
N GLU A 133 3.08 4.31 -11.82
CA GLU A 133 2.88 5.75 -11.57
C GLU A 133 3.08 6.07 -10.10
N PHE A 134 2.49 5.27 -9.21
CA PHE A 134 2.62 5.46 -7.77
C PHE A 134 4.08 5.31 -7.29
N LEU A 135 4.79 4.27 -7.75
CA LEU A 135 6.18 4.02 -7.36
C LEU A 135 7.15 5.09 -7.87
N LEU A 136 6.79 5.89 -8.88
CA LEU A 136 7.58 7.05 -9.31
C LEU A 136 7.46 8.24 -8.36
N GLU A 137 6.43 8.27 -7.51
CA GLU A 137 6.10 9.41 -6.66
C GLU A 137 6.38 9.17 -5.18
N VAL A 138 6.58 7.91 -4.77
CA VAL A 138 7.00 7.59 -3.41
C VAL A 138 8.39 8.17 -3.13
N TYR A 139 8.67 8.44 -1.86
CA TYR A 139 9.97 8.97 -1.44
C TYR A 139 11.09 8.02 -1.82
N SER A 140 10.90 6.74 -1.50
CA SER A 140 11.89 5.70 -1.76
C SER A 140 11.29 4.30 -1.79
N VAL A 141 12.07 3.34 -2.30
CA VAL A 141 11.74 1.92 -2.38
C VAL A 141 12.89 1.06 -1.88
N GLU A 142 12.54 -0.03 -1.21
CA GLU A 142 13.49 -0.99 -0.65
C GLU A 142 13.16 -2.39 -1.15
N PRO A 143 14.12 -3.22 -1.60
CA PRO A 143 13.85 -4.61 -1.88
C PRO A 143 13.42 -5.34 -0.60
N VAL A 144 12.38 -6.17 -0.70
CA VAL A 144 11.96 -7.03 0.42
C VAL A 144 13.09 -7.97 0.85
N ASP A 145 13.90 -8.43 -0.11
CA ASP A 145 15.12 -9.19 0.11
C ASP A 145 16.16 -8.80 -0.96
N LEU A 146 17.16 -8.01 -0.57
CA LEU A 146 18.23 -7.54 -1.47
C LEU A 146 19.08 -8.68 -2.03
N ARG A 147 19.21 -9.82 -1.32
CA ARG A 147 19.99 -10.96 -1.80
C ARG A 147 19.24 -11.73 -2.89
N ALA A 148 17.92 -11.87 -2.74
CA ALA A 148 17.06 -12.53 -3.71
C ALA A 148 16.69 -11.60 -4.90
N ASN A 149 16.66 -10.29 -4.67
CA ASN A 149 16.31 -9.27 -5.66
C ASN A 149 17.39 -8.17 -5.71
N PRO A 150 18.61 -8.49 -6.18
CA PRO A 150 19.69 -7.52 -6.25
C PRO A 150 19.48 -6.52 -7.38
N LEU A 151 20.16 -5.37 -7.30
CA LEU A 151 20.27 -4.44 -8.42
C LEU A 151 20.97 -5.08 -9.62
N ARG A 152 20.49 -4.74 -10.81
CA ARG A 152 21.04 -5.24 -12.08
C ARG A 152 21.44 -4.13 -13.04
N SER A 153 22.38 -4.42 -13.93
CA SER A 153 22.79 -3.48 -14.97
C SER A 153 21.75 -3.26 -16.08
N ALA A 154 20.80 -4.18 -16.25
CA ALA A 154 19.71 -4.09 -17.23
C ALA A 154 18.40 -4.72 -16.67
N PRO A 155 17.21 -4.38 -17.23
CA PRO A 155 15.91 -4.83 -16.73
C PRO A 155 15.59 -6.27 -17.19
N GLN A 156 16.44 -7.23 -16.81
CA GLN A 156 16.31 -8.65 -17.14
C GLN A 156 17.02 -9.54 -16.10
N ASP A 157 16.50 -10.75 -15.92
CA ASP A 157 16.93 -11.66 -14.83
C ASP A 157 18.38 -12.18 -14.94
N ASN A 158 18.96 -12.17 -16.14
CA ASN A 158 20.33 -12.64 -16.40
C ASN A 158 21.36 -11.51 -16.51
N ALA A 159 20.97 -10.25 -16.28
CA ALA A 159 21.89 -9.13 -16.29
C ALA A 159 22.88 -9.20 -15.12
N GLU A 160 24.05 -8.58 -15.30
CA GLU A 160 25.08 -8.46 -14.27
C GLU A 160 24.52 -7.79 -13.01
N VAL A 161 24.92 -8.31 -11.85
CA VAL A 161 24.53 -7.73 -10.56
C VAL A 161 25.40 -6.51 -10.28
N THR A 162 24.75 -5.37 -10.03
CA THR A 162 25.44 -4.17 -9.59
C THR A 162 25.69 -4.26 -8.08
N ALA A 163 26.92 -3.98 -7.66
CA ALA A 163 27.23 -3.89 -6.24
C ALA A 163 26.42 -2.76 -5.59
N SER A 164 25.74 -3.07 -4.48
CA SER A 164 25.07 -2.10 -3.64
C SER A 164 25.33 -2.43 -2.18
N ASN A 165 25.64 -1.41 -1.40
CA ASN A 165 25.70 -1.42 0.06
C ASN A 165 24.49 -0.70 0.70
N GLN A 166 23.58 -0.18 -0.12
CA GLN A 166 22.34 0.47 0.30
C GLN A 166 21.15 -0.48 0.10
N ASP A 167 20.11 -0.25 0.88
CA ASP A 167 18.82 -0.93 0.83
C ASP A 167 17.65 0.00 0.48
N ASP A 168 17.87 1.33 0.41
CA ASP A 168 16.83 2.29 0.05
C ASP A 168 17.18 3.15 -1.18
N TYR A 169 16.21 3.30 -2.09
CA TYR A 169 16.42 3.87 -3.41
C TYR A 169 15.31 4.80 -3.86
N ARG A 170 15.69 5.88 -4.56
CA ARG A 170 14.76 6.71 -5.32
C ARG A 170 14.48 6.10 -6.69
N VAL A 171 13.21 6.05 -7.07
CA VAL A 171 12.78 5.59 -8.40
C VAL A 171 12.93 6.70 -9.43
N ILE A 172 13.57 6.38 -10.57
CA ILE A 172 13.86 7.31 -11.66
C ILE A 172 13.07 6.98 -12.92
N ALA A 173 12.86 5.69 -13.20
CA ALA A 173 12.05 5.24 -14.34
C ALA A 173 11.44 3.87 -14.08
N VAL A 174 10.41 3.51 -14.84
CA VAL A 174 9.79 2.18 -14.82
C VAL A 174 9.80 1.58 -16.21
N GLN A 175 10.22 0.31 -16.31
CA GLN A 175 10.18 -0.48 -17.54
C GLN A 175 9.64 -1.88 -17.24
N GLY A 176 8.37 -2.09 -17.54
CA GLY A 176 7.68 -3.35 -17.21
C GLY A 176 7.76 -3.65 -15.71
N ASP A 177 8.40 -4.75 -15.36
CA ASP A 177 8.52 -5.24 -13.98
C ASP A 177 9.73 -4.65 -13.23
N TRP A 178 10.42 -3.68 -13.83
CA TRP A 178 11.69 -3.15 -13.35
C TRP A 178 11.60 -1.65 -13.09
N LEU A 179 12.20 -1.21 -11.99
CA LEU A 179 12.44 0.18 -11.63
C LEU A 179 13.90 0.48 -11.92
N PHE A 180 14.18 1.55 -12.66
CA PHE A 180 15.51 2.13 -12.66
C PHE A 180 15.61 3.04 -11.44
N VAL A 181 16.58 2.77 -10.57
CA VAL A 181 16.69 3.42 -9.27
C VAL A 181 18.10 3.95 -9.01
N GLU A 182 18.20 4.86 -8.05
CA GLU A 182 19.47 5.34 -7.51
C GLU A 182 19.41 5.46 -6.00
N GLY A 183 20.56 5.39 -5.32
CA GLY A 183 20.64 5.57 -3.87
C GLY A 183 19.91 6.81 -3.38
N ALA A 184 19.02 6.65 -2.39
CA ALA A 184 18.12 7.71 -1.92
C ALA A 184 18.85 8.93 -1.35
N ASP A 185 20.03 8.74 -0.75
CA ASP A 185 20.77 9.80 -0.05
C ASP A 185 21.32 10.91 -0.95
N GLY A 186 21.32 10.75 -2.29
CA GLY A 186 21.55 11.79 -3.30
C GLY A 186 22.85 12.63 -3.20
N ARG A 187 23.67 12.42 -2.18
CA ARG A 187 24.78 13.28 -1.74
C ARG A 187 26.15 12.62 -1.87
N GLU A 188 26.21 11.32 -2.14
CA GLU A 188 27.47 10.61 -2.29
C GLU A 188 27.86 10.43 -3.76
N VAL A 189 29.09 10.81 -4.08
CA VAL A 189 29.74 10.46 -5.35
C VAL A 189 29.91 8.95 -5.36
N GLY A 190 29.22 8.26 -6.27
CA GLY A 190 29.22 6.81 -6.35
C GLY A 190 27.93 6.12 -5.91
N ASN A 191 26.81 6.85 -5.75
CA ASN A 191 25.51 6.24 -5.46
C ASN A 191 25.22 5.06 -6.41
N PRO A 192 24.90 3.87 -5.86
CA PRO A 192 24.54 2.72 -6.66
C PRO A 192 23.32 3.05 -7.52
N ARG A 193 23.41 2.69 -8.81
CA ARG A 193 22.34 2.83 -9.79
C ARG A 193 22.13 1.51 -10.50
N GLY A 194 20.88 1.20 -10.82
CA GLY A 194 20.57 -0.02 -11.53
C GLY A 194 19.08 -0.28 -11.63
N TRP A 195 18.77 -1.47 -12.13
CA TRP A 195 17.43 -1.97 -12.29
C TRP A 195 17.07 -2.86 -11.11
N LEU A 196 16.02 -2.50 -10.38
CA LEU A 196 15.43 -3.25 -9.30
C LEU A 196 14.10 -3.85 -9.76
N ARG A 197 13.87 -5.15 -9.60
CA ARG A 197 12.59 -5.74 -9.96
C ARG A 197 11.55 -5.37 -8.91
N TRP A 198 10.44 -4.74 -9.28
CA TRP A 198 9.39 -4.36 -8.32
C TRP A 198 8.26 -5.37 -8.22
N ARG A 199 8.08 -6.19 -9.25
CA ARG A 199 7.10 -7.28 -9.22
C ARG A 199 7.55 -8.56 -9.90
N GLN A 200 6.99 -9.66 -9.44
CA GLN A 200 7.07 -10.94 -10.12
C GLN A 200 5.79 -11.73 -9.88
N ALA A 201 5.13 -12.14 -10.97
CA ALA A 201 3.77 -12.68 -10.91
C ALA A 201 2.86 -11.73 -10.09
N ASP A 202 2.09 -12.28 -9.16
CA ASP A 202 1.22 -11.51 -8.27
C ASP A 202 1.93 -11.16 -6.96
N ARG A 203 3.18 -10.70 -6.98
CA ARG A 203 3.89 -10.28 -5.75
C ARG A 203 4.70 -9.02 -5.94
N LEU A 204 4.57 -8.09 -4.98
CA LEU A 204 5.49 -6.96 -4.87
C LEU A 204 6.81 -7.46 -4.26
N LEU A 205 7.91 -7.12 -4.91
CA LEU A 205 9.27 -7.46 -4.48
C LEU A 205 9.95 -6.29 -3.77
N VAL A 206 9.24 -5.17 -3.65
CA VAL A 206 9.70 -3.95 -2.99
C VAL A 206 8.71 -3.51 -1.91
N ARG A 207 9.24 -2.82 -0.91
CA ARG A 207 8.53 -1.93 0.00
C ARG A 207 8.68 -0.51 -0.54
N TYR A 208 7.78 0.38 -0.14
CA TYR A 208 7.85 1.78 -0.48
C TYR A 208 7.65 2.64 0.77
N ASN A 209 8.34 3.77 0.78
CA ASN A 209 8.23 4.77 1.83
C ASN A 209 7.56 6.02 1.24
N LEU A 210 6.46 6.44 1.85
CA LEU A 210 5.73 7.65 1.44
C LEU A 210 6.34 8.94 2.00
N LEU A 211 7.14 8.81 3.05
CA LEU A 211 7.68 9.90 3.85
C LEU A 211 9.18 9.64 4.09
N SER A 212 9.96 10.71 4.23
CA SER A 212 11.38 10.68 4.57
C SER A 212 11.65 10.45 6.05
#